data_AF-A0A961TDM9-F1
#
_entry.id   AF-A0A961TDM9-F1
#
_cell.length_a   1.000
_cell.length_b   1.000
_cell.length_c   1.000
_cell.angle_alpha   90.00
_cell.angle_beta   90.00
_cell.angle_gamma   90.00
#
_symmetry.space_group_name_H-M   'P 1'
#
loop_
_entity.id
_entity.type
_entity.pdbx_description
1 polymer ?
#
loop_
_entity_poly.entity_id
_entity_poly.type
_entity_poly.pdbx_seq_one_letter_code
_entity_poly.pdbx_strand_id
1 'polypeptide(L)'
;MAFANDGSGTTLDTGYLIVGTAANDTLTGTDGSDILIGNAGADILSGGAGADQFVMTATPGIDEVLDFNVNEDFINLDALLSGSPGPTGNDVTFGPPTANGVSMFVQGTEVAFLHGVGALDSVNVIYDQYEAAVAVSVQQMI
;
A
#
# COMPACT_ATOMS: atom_id res chain seq x y z
N MET A 1 -4.48 4.84 41.98
CA MET A 1 -3.33 4.16 41.36
C MET A 1 -3.03 4.92 40.08
N ALA A 2 -1.95 5.68 40.06
CA ALA A 2 -1.54 6.48 38.92
C ALA A 2 -0.51 5.65 38.15
N PHE A 3 -0.77 5.34 36.88
CA PHE A 3 0.24 4.77 36.01
C PHE A 3 1.24 5.89 35.68
N ALA A 4 2.52 5.59 35.86
CA ALA A 4 3.60 6.55 35.69
C ALA A 4 3.69 6.99 34.21
N ASN A 5 3.71 8.30 33.99
CA ASN A 5 4.31 8.89 32.81
C ASN A 5 5.83 8.77 32.97
N ASP A 6 6.46 7.89 32.20
CA ASP A 6 7.91 7.67 32.18
C ASP A 6 8.69 8.79 31.49
N GLY A 7 8.03 9.89 31.10
CA GLY A 7 8.68 11.01 30.42
C GLY A 7 9.06 10.69 28.96
N SER A 8 8.63 9.55 28.42
CA SER A 8 8.60 9.27 27.00
C SER A 8 7.24 9.76 26.47
N GLY A 9 7.19 10.93 25.84
CA GLY A 9 5.96 11.47 25.24
C GLY A 9 5.52 10.68 24.01
N THR A 10 5.15 9.40 24.16
CA THR A 10 4.88 8.49 23.04
C THR A 10 3.40 8.47 22.72
N THR A 11 3.07 9.13 21.62
CA THR A 11 1.88 8.92 20.81
C THR A 11 1.47 7.45 20.82
N LEU A 12 0.19 7.17 21.08
CA LEU A 12 -0.34 5.86 20.73
C LEU A 12 -0.14 5.74 19.20
N ASP A 13 0.49 4.66 18.73
CA ASP A 13 0.47 4.25 17.33
C ASP A 13 -0.98 3.91 16.96
N THR A 14 -1.82 4.93 16.86
CA THR A 14 -3.22 4.81 16.47
C THR A 14 -3.27 4.91 14.97
N GLY A 15 -3.18 3.76 14.32
CA GLY A 15 -3.61 3.60 12.94
C GLY A 15 -5.08 3.96 12.76
N TYR A 16 -5.40 4.56 11.62
CA TYR A 16 -6.71 4.96 11.16
C TYR A 16 -7.09 4.24 9.88
N LEU A 17 -8.39 3.97 9.74
CA LEU A 17 -8.99 3.61 8.46
C LEU A 17 -9.43 4.89 7.74
N ILE A 18 -8.78 5.19 6.62
CA ILE A 18 -9.02 6.37 5.80
C ILE A 18 -9.61 5.92 4.47
N VAL A 19 -10.84 6.36 4.18
CA VAL A 19 -11.59 5.91 3.00
C VAL A 19 -12.01 7.14 2.19
N GLY A 20 -11.60 7.14 0.92
CA GLY A 20 -11.99 8.11 -0.09
C GLY A 20 -13.38 7.86 -0.66
N THR A 21 -13.69 8.58 -1.72
CA THR A 21 -14.98 8.59 -2.40
C THR A 21 -14.85 7.95 -3.79
N ALA A 22 -15.83 8.17 -4.67
CA ALA A 22 -15.73 7.71 -6.06
C ALA A 22 -15.11 8.76 -7.00
N ALA A 23 -14.61 9.87 -6.45
CA ALA A 23 -13.95 10.94 -7.17
C ALA A 23 -12.45 10.93 -6.83
N ASN A 24 -11.65 11.64 -7.60
CA ASN A 24 -10.22 11.79 -7.33
C ASN A 24 -10.01 12.50 -5.99
N ASP A 25 -9.46 11.77 -5.02
CA ASP A 25 -9.21 12.22 -3.67
C ASP A 25 -7.71 12.36 -3.38
N THR A 26 -7.39 13.12 -2.33
CA THR A 26 -6.05 13.16 -1.75
C THR A 26 -6.16 12.73 -0.30
N LEU A 27 -5.63 11.55 -0.01
CA LEU A 27 -5.69 10.92 1.31
C LEU A 27 -4.29 10.94 1.93
N THR A 28 -4.22 11.44 3.17
CA THR A 28 -2.98 11.48 3.94
C THR A 28 -3.23 10.83 5.29
N GLY A 29 -2.39 9.86 5.62
CA GLY A 29 -2.35 9.20 6.93
C GLY A 29 -1.63 10.05 7.97
N THR A 30 -1.06 9.36 8.94
CA THR A 30 -0.54 9.87 10.20
C THR A 30 0.87 9.33 10.45
N ASP A 31 1.33 9.40 11.69
CA ASP A 31 2.60 8.77 12.10
C ASP A 31 2.38 7.35 12.66
N GLY A 32 1.17 6.80 12.51
CA GLY A 32 0.81 5.46 12.94
C GLY A 32 0.42 4.54 11.78
N SER A 33 0.23 3.25 12.05
CA SER A 33 -0.01 2.23 11.01
C SER A 33 -1.41 2.31 10.40
N ASP A 34 -1.57 3.06 9.31
CA ASP A 34 -2.85 3.41 8.70
C ASP A 34 -3.30 2.42 7.61
N ILE A 35 -4.60 2.43 7.29
CA ILE A 35 -5.20 1.73 6.15
C ILE A 35 -5.87 2.75 5.24
N LEU A 36 -5.37 2.91 4.02
CA LEU A 36 -5.85 3.88 3.05
C LEU A 36 -6.58 3.17 1.90
N ILE A 37 -7.81 3.60 1.61
CA ILE A 37 -8.65 3.08 0.53
C ILE A 37 -9.16 4.26 -0.31
N GLY A 38 -8.62 4.44 -1.51
CA GLY A 38 -9.07 5.50 -2.43
C GLY A 38 -10.51 5.28 -2.92
N ASN A 39 -10.85 4.03 -3.23
CA ASN A 39 -12.02 3.60 -4.01
C ASN A 39 -11.87 3.95 -5.49
N ALA A 40 -12.79 4.72 -6.09
CA ALA A 40 -12.77 4.98 -7.53
C ALA A 40 -12.29 6.40 -7.81
N GLY A 41 -11.72 6.63 -8.98
CA GLY A 41 -10.99 7.87 -9.26
C GLY A 41 -9.50 7.62 -9.26
N ALA A 42 -8.74 8.58 -9.78
CA ALA A 42 -7.29 8.56 -9.68
C ALA A 42 -6.90 9.28 -8.38
N ASP A 43 -6.59 8.52 -7.34
CA ASP A 43 -6.37 9.03 -6.00
C ASP A 43 -4.88 9.24 -5.71
N ILE A 44 -4.59 10.22 -4.85
CA ILE A 44 -3.24 10.47 -4.33
C ILE A 44 -3.21 10.03 -2.88
N LEU A 45 -2.39 9.03 -2.56
CA LEU A 45 -2.32 8.39 -1.25
C LEU A 45 -0.94 8.61 -0.63
N SER A 46 -0.91 9.01 0.64
CA SER A 46 0.32 9.14 1.44
C SER A 46 0.06 8.55 2.81
N GLY A 47 0.84 7.54 3.18
CA GLY A 47 0.69 6.83 4.46
C GLY A 47 1.22 7.65 5.63
N GLY A 48 2.35 8.32 5.42
CA GLY A 48 3.08 9.03 6.46
C GLY A 48 4.18 8.14 7.04
N ALA A 49 4.29 8.10 8.36
CA ALA A 49 5.22 7.21 9.04
C ALA A 49 4.44 6.06 9.69
N GLY A 50 5.04 4.89 9.80
CA GLY A 50 4.34 3.71 10.30
C GLY A 50 4.38 2.59 9.26
N ALA A 51 3.69 1.49 9.56
CA ALA A 51 3.52 0.39 8.62
C ALA A 51 2.14 0.50 7.98
N ASP A 52 2.06 1.17 6.83
CA ASP A 52 0.79 1.52 6.21
C ASP A 52 0.33 0.46 5.21
N GLN A 53 -1.00 0.37 5.04
CA GLN A 53 -1.63 -0.50 4.04
C GLN A 53 -2.42 0.32 3.02
N PHE A 54 -1.99 0.26 1.77
CA PHE A 54 -2.72 0.86 0.65
C PHE A 54 -3.56 -0.21 -0.04
N VAL A 55 -4.89 -0.09 0.05
CA VAL A 55 -5.83 -1.06 -0.52
C VAL A 55 -6.19 -0.66 -1.94
N MET A 56 -5.77 -1.48 -2.91
CA MET A 56 -6.10 -1.30 -4.31
C MET A 56 -7.39 -2.03 -4.64
N THR A 57 -8.32 -1.36 -5.31
CA THR A 57 -9.62 -1.93 -5.67
C THR A 57 -9.80 -2.03 -7.17
N ALA A 58 -10.74 -2.87 -7.64
CA ALA A 58 -11.02 -3.08 -9.07
C ALA A 58 -11.82 -1.94 -9.73
N THR A 59 -11.70 -0.74 -9.19
CA THR A 59 -12.40 0.46 -9.64
C THR A 59 -11.60 1.17 -10.74
N PRO A 60 -12.25 1.98 -11.59
CA PRO A 60 -11.54 2.78 -12.57
C PRO A 60 -10.76 3.91 -11.91
N GLY A 61 -9.52 4.10 -12.36
CA GLY A 61 -8.58 5.08 -11.81
C GLY A 61 -7.24 4.42 -11.53
N ILE A 62 -6.16 5.17 -11.65
CA ILE A 62 -4.82 4.70 -11.29
C ILE A 62 -4.39 5.56 -10.11
N ASP A 63 -4.10 4.92 -8.99
CA ASP A 63 -3.73 5.63 -7.77
C ASP A 63 -2.24 5.93 -7.75
N GLU A 64 -1.86 7.04 -7.13
CA GLU A 64 -0.48 7.44 -6.89
C GLU A 64 -0.17 7.34 -5.39
N VAL A 65 0.72 6.42 -5.00
CA VAL A 65 1.21 6.31 -3.63
C VAL A 65 2.51 7.10 -3.51
N LEU A 66 2.52 8.19 -2.73
CA LEU A 66 3.59 9.20 -2.75
C LEU A 66 4.82 8.86 -1.91
N ASP A 67 4.67 8.05 -0.86
CA ASP A 67 5.70 7.86 0.17
C ASP A 67 5.95 6.39 0.52
N PHE A 68 5.59 5.47 -0.39
CA PHE A 68 5.69 4.04 -0.15
C PHE A 68 7.10 3.62 0.32
N ASN A 69 7.19 3.19 1.57
CA ASN A 69 8.38 2.62 2.18
C ASN A 69 8.37 1.11 2.02
N VAL A 70 9.20 0.62 1.11
CA VAL A 70 9.33 -0.82 0.81
C VAL A 70 9.67 -1.72 2.02
N ASN A 71 10.21 -1.15 3.10
CA ASN A 71 10.58 -1.90 4.31
C ASN A 71 9.48 -1.91 5.38
N GLU A 72 8.47 -1.06 5.26
CA GLU A 72 7.45 -0.82 6.31
C GLU A 72 6.03 -1.00 5.76
N ASP A 73 5.77 -0.55 4.54
CA ASP A 73 4.42 -0.49 3.95
C ASP A 73 4.05 -1.72 3.12
N PHE A 74 2.75 -1.87 2.92
CA PHE A 74 2.15 -2.97 2.18
C PHE A 74 1.10 -2.47 1.18
N ILE A 75 1.08 -3.09 0.00
CA ILE A 75 -0.04 -2.94 -0.95
C ILE A 75 -0.98 -4.13 -0.77
N ASN A 76 -2.24 -3.88 -0.39
CA ASN A 76 -3.27 -4.91 -0.30
C ASN A 76 -4.03 -5.02 -1.63
N LEU A 77 -4.03 -6.22 -2.20
CA LEU A 77 -4.64 -6.56 -3.50
C LEU A 77 -5.78 -7.57 -3.39
N ASP A 78 -6.31 -7.85 -2.21
CA ASP A 78 -7.34 -8.88 -2.03
C ASP A 78 -8.56 -8.64 -2.92
N ALA A 79 -9.01 -7.38 -3.01
CA ALA A 79 -10.12 -6.98 -3.86
C ALA A 79 -9.87 -7.21 -5.36
N LEU A 80 -8.61 -7.29 -5.80
CA LEU A 80 -8.21 -7.49 -7.20
C LEU A 80 -7.91 -8.95 -7.54
N LEU A 81 -7.58 -9.76 -6.55
CA LEU A 81 -7.05 -11.13 -6.73
C LEU A 81 -7.97 -12.23 -6.20
N SER A 82 -9.00 -11.89 -5.40
CA SER A 82 -9.95 -12.83 -4.77
C SER A 82 -10.75 -13.74 -5.74
N GLY A 83 -10.71 -13.48 -7.05
CA GLY A 83 -11.32 -14.31 -8.09
C GLY A 83 -10.38 -15.26 -8.84
N SER A 84 -9.06 -15.15 -8.63
CA SER A 84 -8.07 -16.01 -9.31
C SER A 84 -7.93 -17.34 -8.55
N PRO A 85 -7.83 -18.50 -9.22
CA PRO A 85 -7.56 -19.79 -8.58
C PRO A 85 -6.13 -19.81 -8.01
N GLY A 86 -5.93 -19.14 -6.88
CA GLY A 86 -4.63 -18.82 -6.33
C GLY A 86 -3.92 -17.77 -7.19
N PRO A 87 -3.61 -16.57 -6.65
CA PRO A 87 -2.81 -15.62 -7.39
C PRO A 87 -1.53 -16.30 -7.85
N THR A 88 -1.26 -16.31 -9.15
CA THR A 88 -0.01 -16.87 -9.67
C THR A 88 1.08 -15.82 -9.54
N GLY A 89 2.35 -16.23 -9.50
CA GLY A 89 3.48 -15.28 -9.42
C GLY A 89 3.56 -14.28 -10.59
N ASN A 90 2.73 -14.45 -11.63
CA ASN A 90 2.63 -13.54 -12.78
C ASN A 90 1.45 -12.57 -12.69
N ASP A 91 0.59 -12.70 -11.67
CA ASP A 91 -0.61 -11.86 -11.55
C ASP A 91 -0.27 -10.45 -11.06
N VAL A 92 0.91 -10.27 -10.45
CA VAL A 92 1.45 -8.97 -10.05
C VAL A 92 2.77 -8.75 -10.77
N THR A 93 2.85 -7.68 -11.55
CA THR A 93 4.08 -7.29 -12.27
C THR A 93 4.35 -5.80 -12.06
N PHE A 94 5.60 -5.40 -12.25
CA PHE A 94 6.01 -4.01 -12.14
C PHE A 94 6.62 -3.54 -13.46
N GLY A 95 6.35 -2.28 -13.80
CA GLY A 95 6.97 -1.60 -14.92
C GLY A 95 8.46 -1.33 -14.68
N PRO A 96 9.17 -0.79 -15.68
CA PRO A 96 10.53 -0.33 -15.47
C PRO A 96 10.56 0.78 -14.41
N PRO A 97 11.48 0.74 -13.44
CA PRO A 97 11.61 1.80 -12.46
C PRO A 97 12.03 3.11 -13.16
N THR A 98 11.41 4.20 -12.74
CA THR A 98 11.70 5.55 -13.21
C THR A 98 12.39 6.36 -12.11
N ALA A 99 12.77 7.60 -12.39
CA ALA A 99 13.29 8.50 -11.35
C ALA A 99 12.25 8.83 -10.26
N ASN A 100 10.96 8.64 -10.55
CA ASN A 100 9.87 9.04 -9.67
C ASN A 100 9.21 7.87 -8.94
N GLY A 101 9.47 6.63 -9.36
CA GLY A 101 8.75 5.46 -8.86
C GLY A 101 8.58 4.36 -9.90
N VAL A 102 7.66 3.44 -9.61
CA VAL A 102 7.36 2.27 -10.46
C VAL A 102 5.85 2.09 -10.65
N SER A 103 5.43 1.78 -11.87
CA SER A 103 4.06 1.36 -12.15
C SER A 103 3.84 -0.08 -11.70
N MET A 104 2.73 -0.35 -11.04
CA MET A 104 2.31 -1.67 -10.60
C MET A 104 1.12 -2.14 -11.45
N PHE A 105 1.21 -3.39 -11.91
CA PHE A 105 0.19 -4.01 -12.75
C PHE A 105 -0.34 -5.27 -12.09
N VAL A 106 -1.66 -5.41 -12.07
CA VAL A 106 -2.36 -6.61 -11.63
C VAL A 106 -3.13 -7.20 -12.81
N GLN A 107 -2.84 -8.46 -13.14
CA GLN A 107 -3.39 -9.18 -14.30
C GLN A 107 -3.25 -8.40 -15.62
N GLY A 108 -2.16 -7.64 -15.76
CA GLY A 108 -1.86 -6.81 -16.94
C GLY A 108 -2.55 -5.44 -16.98
N THR A 109 -3.30 -5.07 -15.95
CA THR A 109 -3.91 -3.74 -15.80
C THR A 109 -3.10 -2.93 -14.81
N GLU A 110 -2.75 -1.69 -15.14
CA GLU A 110 -2.09 -0.77 -14.21
C GLU A 110 -3.07 -0.38 -13.10
N VAL A 111 -2.65 -0.54 -11.84
CA VAL A 111 -3.50 -0.25 -10.67
C VAL A 111 -2.96 0.88 -9.82
N ALA A 112 -1.65 1.05 -9.79
CA ALA A 112 -1.02 2.12 -9.00
C ALA A 112 0.34 2.51 -9.55
N PHE A 113 0.75 3.74 -9.27
CA PHE A 113 2.13 4.20 -9.37
C PHE A 113 2.69 4.41 -7.96
N LEU A 114 3.79 3.73 -7.65
CA LEU A 114 4.43 3.79 -6.33
C LEU A 114 5.67 4.67 -6.38
N HIS A 115 5.61 5.82 -5.73
CA HIS A 115 6.77 6.65 -5.44
C HIS A 115 7.57 6.09 -4.26
N GLY A 116 8.81 6.54 -4.08
CA GLY A 116 9.72 5.98 -3.05
C GLY A 116 10.31 4.62 -3.42
N VAL A 117 9.77 4.00 -4.48
CA VAL A 117 10.21 2.72 -5.01
C VAL A 117 11.21 2.92 -6.15
N GLY A 118 12.49 2.67 -5.86
CA GLY A 118 13.58 2.74 -6.83
C GLY A 118 13.77 1.42 -7.60
N ALA A 119 15.03 1.03 -7.82
CA ALA A 119 15.34 -0.21 -8.51
C ALA A 119 14.92 -1.42 -7.66
N LEU A 120 14.08 -2.28 -8.24
CA LEU A 120 13.56 -3.47 -7.57
C LEU A 120 14.54 -4.65 -7.69
N ASP A 121 14.83 -5.29 -6.58
CA ASP A 121 15.57 -6.55 -6.50
C ASP A 121 14.64 -7.75 -6.58
N SER A 122 13.55 -7.70 -5.82
CA SER A 122 12.53 -8.73 -5.83
C SER A 122 11.19 -8.18 -5.37
N VAL A 123 10.13 -8.85 -5.83
CA VAL A 123 8.75 -8.58 -5.44
C VAL A 123 8.28 -9.82 -4.71
N ASN A 124 7.90 -9.66 -3.45
CA ASN A 124 7.31 -10.72 -2.66
C ASN A 124 5.81 -10.48 -2.54
N VAL A 125 5.04 -11.34 -3.18
CA VAL A 125 3.60 -11.45 -2.91
C VAL A 125 3.47 -12.30 -1.64
N ILE A 126 3.06 -11.66 -0.55
CA ILE A 126 2.84 -12.28 0.75
C ILE A 126 1.37 -12.72 0.84
N TYR A 127 1.17 -14.01 1.09
CA TYR A 127 -0.14 -14.59 1.35
C TYR A 127 -0.31 -14.73 2.86
N ASP A 128 -1.19 -13.95 3.48
CA ASP A 128 -1.62 -14.27 4.83
C ASP A 128 -2.82 -15.23 4.78
N GLN A 129 -2.55 -16.51 5.00
CA GLN A 129 -3.54 -17.57 5.07
C GLN A 129 -4.50 -17.47 6.27
N TYR A 130 -4.29 -16.51 7.18
CA TYR A 130 -5.13 -16.26 8.35
C TYR A 130 -5.89 -14.93 8.30
N GLU A 131 -5.41 -13.91 7.57
CA GLU A 131 -6.05 -12.57 7.49
C GLU A 131 -6.80 -12.31 6.17
N ALA A 132 -6.85 -13.26 5.23
CA ALA A 132 -7.51 -13.10 3.93
C ALA A 132 -7.02 -11.89 3.10
N ALA A 133 -5.83 -11.36 3.40
CA ALA A 133 -5.22 -10.28 2.66
C ALA A 133 -4.07 -10.81 1.79
N VAL A 134 -4.10 -10.49 0.50
CA VAL A 134 -2.95 -10.66 -0.39
C VAL A 134 -2.19 -9.33 -0.37
N ALA A 135 -1.00 -9.33 0.24
CA ALA A 135 -0.15 -8.15 0.32
C ALA A 135 1.04 -8.29 -0.62
N VAL A 136 1.53 -7.17 -1.15
CA VAL A 136 2.80 -7.12 -1.89
C VAL A 136 3.81 -6.33 -1.08
N SER A 137 4.92 -6.98 -0.76
CA SER A 137 6.13 -6.36 -0.23
C SER A 137 7.18 -6.32 -1.33
N VAL A 138 7.87 -5.20 -1.41
CA VAL A 138 8.85 -4.92 -2.45
C VAL A 138 10.22 -4.86 -1.79
N GLN A 139 11.29 -5.35 -2.42
CA GLN A 139 12.66 -5.21 -1.93
C GLN A 139 13.52 -4.51 -2.98
N GLN A 140 14.37 -3.57 -2.54
CA GLN A 140 15.28 -2.80 -3.41
C GLN A 140 16.74 -3.23 -3.24
N MET A 141 17.55 -3.01 -4.29
CA MET A 141 18.99 -3.25 -4.29
C MET A 141 19.72 -2.25 -3.39
N ILE A 142 20.58 -2.76 -2.51
CA ILE A 142 21.49 -1.97 -1.65
C ILE A 142 22.66 -1.42 -2.48
#